data_AF-A0A9D3XVE4-F1
#
_entry.id   AF-A0A9D3XVE4-F1
#
_cell.length_a   1.000
_cell.length_b   1.000
_cell.length_c   1.000
_cell.angle_alpha   90.00
_cell.angle_beta   90.00
_cell.angle_gamma   90.00
#
_symmetry.space_group_name_H-M   'P 1'
#
loop_
_entity.id
_entity.type
_entity.pdbx_description
1 polymer ?
#
loop_
_entity_poly.entity_id
_entity_poly.type
_entity_poly.pdbx_seq_one_letter_code
_entity_poly.pdbx_strand_id
1 'polypeptide(L)'
;MLASERQTHRIRKSFYQNILRQNIGWFDVHESGELNSRITNDISKIQDGIGDKLGQFMQWFCAFLAGVIVGFVHGWKLTLVILSISPLLALCAVIMTKLVGKASGAELKAYAKAGAIAEEVLGAIRTVLAFGGEEKECKRYERNLLAARTRASGRAL
;
A
#
# COMPACT_ATOMS: atom_id res chain seq x y z
N MET A 1 7.90 12.27 -17.97
CA MET A 1 6.46 12.64 -18.00
C MET A 1 5.78 12.42 -19.36
N LEU A 2 6.11 13.17 -20.42
CA LEU A 2 5.41 13.09 -21.74
C LEU A 2 5.39 11.69 -22.38
N ALA A 3 6.48 10.92 -22.24
CA ALA A 3 6.53 9.55 -22.76
C ALA A 3 5.56 8.61 -22.01
N SER A 4 5.46 8.75 -20.68
CA SER A 4 4.55 7.94 -19.86
C SER A 4 3.10 8.24 -20.20
N GLU A 5 2.73 9.51 -20.33
CA GLU A 5 1.36 9.92 -20.72
C GLU A 5 0.95 9.35 -22.08
N ARG A 6 1.85 9.36 -23.07
CA ARG A 6 1.60 8.74 -24.38
C ARG A 6 1.41 7.22 -24.28
N GLN A 7 2.18 6.54 -23.43
CA GLN A 7 2.02 5.09 -23.21
C GLN A 7 0.70 4.80 -22.49
N THR A 8 0.37 5.54 -21.43
CA THR A 8 -0.91 5.42 -20.72
C THR A 8 -2.09 5.62 -21.66
N HIS A 9 -2.05 6.62 -22.53
CA HIS A 9 -3.11 6.86 -23.51
C HIS A 9 -3.28 5.66 -24.47
N ARG A 10 -2.17 5.08 -24.96
CA ARG A 10 -2.21 3.86 -25.78
C ARG A 10 -2.80 2.67 -25.02
N ILE A 11 -2.41 2.49 -23.76
CA ILE A 11 -2.91 1.42 -22.88
C ILE A 11 -4.42 1.59 -22.65
N ARG A 12 -4.90 2.78 -22.28
CA ARG A 12 -6.34 3.05 -22.14
C ARG A 12 -7.12 2.73 -23.41
N LYS A 13 -6.61 3.18 -24.57
CA LYS A 13 -7.25 2.92 -25.86
C LYS A 13 -7.33 1.42 -26.16
N SER A 14 -6.23 0.69 -26.02
CA SER A 14 -6.21 -0.75 -26.28
C SER A 14 -7.07 -1.53 -25.28
N PHE A 15 -7.04 -1.16 -24.01
CA PHE A 15 -7.85 -1.77 -22.96
C PHE A 15 -9.35 -1.60 -23.24
N TYR A 16 -9.78 -0.39 -23.58
CA TYR A 16 -11.18 -0.13 -23.95
C TYR A 16 -11.60 -0.92 -25.20
N GLN A 17 -10.76 -0.95 -26.24
CA GLN A 17 -11.02 -1.74 -27.44
C GLN A 17 -11.13 -3.24 -27.17
N ASN A 18 -10.32 -3.77 -26.25
CA ASN A 18 -10.33 -5.19 -25.89
C ASN A 18 -11.54 -5.56 -25.03
N ILE A 19 -12.00 -4.68 -24.13
CA ILE A 19 -13.23 -4.89 -23.36
C ILE A 19 -14.43 -4.98 -24.29
N LEU A 20 -14.56 -4.07 -25.25
CA LEU A 20 -15.69 -4.08 -26.20
C LEU A 20 -15.74 -5.34 -27.09
N ARG A 21 -14.64 -6.10 -27.16
CA ARG A 21 -14.55 -7.36 -27.92
C ARG A 21 -14.86 -8.60 -27.08
N GLN A 22 -15.10 -8.46 -25.77
CA GLN A 22 -15.44 -9.59 -24.90
C GLN A 22 -16.87 -10.10 -25.14
N ASN A 23 -17.10 -11.38 -24.84
CA ASN A 23 -18.41 -12.00 -24.92
C ASN A 23 -19.32 -11.55 -23.76
N ILE A 24 -20.63 -11.66 -23.96
CA ILE A 24 -21.62 -11.22 -22.95
C ILE A 24 -21.45 -11.93 -21.59
N GLY A 25 -21.14 -13.24 -21.60
CA GLY A 25 -20.90 -14.01 -20.38
C GLY A 25 -19.66 -13.56 -19.58
N TRP A 26 -18.75 -12.80 -20.18
CA TRP A 26 -17.64 -12.18 -19.44
C TRP A 26 -18.11 -10.97 -18.61
N PHE A 27 -19.10 -10.23 -19.13
CA PHE A 27 -19.73 -9.10 -18.43
C PHE A 27 -20.70 -9.55 -17.33
N ASP A 28 -21.23 -10.76 -17.39
CA ASP A 28 -22.04 -11.34 -16.30
C ASP A 28 -21.22 -11.62 -15.03
N VAL A 29 -19.90 -11.79 -15.18
CA VAL A 29 -18.96 -12.07 -14.08
C VAL A 29 -18.23 -10.81 -13.59
N HIS A 30 -18.11 -9.78 -14.43
CA HIS A 30 -17.39 -8.55 -14.10
C HIS A 30 -18.33 -7.35 -14.03
N GLU A 31 -18.40 -6.73 -12.85
CA GLU A 31 -19.20 -5.51 -12.67
C GLU A 31 -18.62 -4.33 -13.47
N SER A 32 -19.50 -3.55 -14.08
CA SER A 32 -19.14 -2.34 -14.83
C SER A 32 -18.41 -1.30 -13.97
N GLY A 33 -18.73 -1.22 -12.67
CA GLY A 33 -18.04 -0.36 -11.70
C GLY A 33 -16.58 -0.76 -11.47
N GLU A 34 -16.29 -2.05 -11.43
CA GLU A 34 -14.93 -2.57 -11.28
C GLU A 34 -14.08 -2.24 -12.53
N LEU A 35 -14.64 -2.41 -13.72
CA LEU A 35 -13.96 -2.08 -14.98
C LEU A 35 -13.59 -0.60 -15.07
N ASN A 36 -14.49 0.29 -14.66
CA ASN A 36 -14.21 1.73 -14.62
C ASN A 36 -13.10 2.08 -13.61
N SER A 37 -13.11 1.43 -12.44
CA SER A 37 -12.06 1.58 -11.43
C SER A 37 -10.71 1.08 -11.97
N ARG A 38 -10.67 -0.05 -12.66
CA ARG A 38 -9.43 -0.59 -13.28
C ARG A 38 -8.85 0.34 -14.34
N ILE A 39 -9.69 0.92 -15.21
CA ILE A 39 -9.26 1.88 -16.24
C ILE A 39 -8.65 3.14 -15.61
N THR A 40 -9.21 3.60 -14.51
CA THR A 40 -8.79 4.85 -13.89
C THR A 40 -7.63 4.64 -12.93
N ASN A 41 -7.79 3.76 -11.95
CA ASN A 41 -6.82 3.56 -10.88
C ASN A 41 -5.60 2.75 -11.33
N ASP A 42 -5.79 1.59 -11.95
CA ASP A 42 -4.65 0.70 -12.23
C ASP A 42 -3.80 1.24 -13.37
N ILE A 43 -4.42 1.81 -14.41
CA ILE A 43 -3.67 2.44 -15.49
C ILE A 43 -2.93 3.71 -15.01
N SER A 44 -3.49 4.46 -14.04
CA SER A 44 -2.77 5.60 -13.45
C SER A 44 -1.59 5.14 -12.59
N LYS A 45 -1.71 4.04 -11.82
CA LYS A 45 -0.58 3.44 -11.10
C LYS A 45 0.54 3.01 -12.06
N ILE A 46 0.20 2.47 -13.22
CA ILE A 46 1.17 2.12 -14.27
C ILE A 46 1.87 3.38 -14.78
N GLN A 47 1.12 4.47 -15.01
CA GLN A 47 1.68 5.76 -15.44
C GLN A 47 2.69 6.31 -14.43
N ASP A 48 2.34 6.27 -13.14
CA ASP A 48 3.20 6.75 -12.05
C ASP A 48 4.48 5.93 -11.94
N GLY A 49 4.35 4.61 -12.10
CA GLY A 49 5.48 3.68 -12.10
C GLY A 49 6.45 3.96 -13.25
N ILE A 50 5.93 4.05 -14.48
CA ILE A 50 6.76 4.22 -15.69
C ILE A 50 7.32 5.65 -15.80
N GLY A 51 6.58 6.65 -15.32
CA GLY A 51 6.91 8.06 -15.50
C GLY A 51 8.03 8.53 -14.59
N ASP A 52 7.73 8.71 -13.32
CA ASP A 52 8.63 9.41 -12.39
C ASP A 52 9.43 8.42 -11.54
N LYS A 53 8.84 7.28 -11.15
CA LYS A 53 9.52 6.32 -10.28
C LYS A 53 10.71 5.64 -10.95
N LEU A 54 10.57 5.24 -12.22
CA LEU A 54 11.69 4.68 -12.99
C LEU A 54 12.83 5.69 -13.19
N GLY A 55 12.49 6.94 -13.55
CA GLY A 55 13.49 7.98 -13.77
C GLY A 55 14.26 8.29 -12.48
N GLN A 56 13.52 8.43 -11.38
CA GLN A 56 14.12 8.64 -10.07
C GLN A 56 15.00 7.46 -9.67
N PHE A 57 14.52 6.22 -9.82
CA PHE A 57 15.31 5.02 -9.53
C PHE A 57 16.64 5.00 -10.29
N MET A 58 16.62 5.28 -11.60
CA MET A 58 17.84 5.34 -12.40
C MET A 58 18.77 6.47 -11.97
N GLN A 59 18.24 7.64 -11.60
CA GLN A 59 19.04 8.74 -11.07
C GLN A 59 19.76 8.33 -9.77
N TRP A 60 19.05 7.76 -8.80
CA TRP A 60 19.64 7.31 -7.54
C TRP A 60 20.66 6.18 -7.77
N PHE A 61 20.39 5.28 -8.71
CA PHE A 61 21.30 4.20 -9.07
C PHE A 61 22.59 4.72 -9.71
N CYS A 62 22.49 5.63 -10.68
CA CYS A 62 23.64 6.28 -11.29
C CYS A 62 24.43 7.12 -10.29
N ALA A 63 23.75 7.87 -9.41
CA ALA A 63 24.40 8.65 -8.36
C ALA A 63 25.16 7.76 -7.37
N PHE A 64 24.59 6.62 -7.00
CA PHE A 64 25.25 5.62 -6.15
C PHE A 64 26.52 5.07 -6.82
N LEU A 65 26.43 4.63 -8.08
CA LEU A 65 27.57 4.15 -8.85
C LEU A 65 28.66 5.22 -8.98
N ALA A 66 28.29 6.44 -9.36
CA ALA A 66 29.23 7.54 -9.49
C ALA A 66 29.91 7.88 -8.16
N GLY A 67 29.16 7.90 -7.05
CA GLY A 67 29.70 8.15 -5.71
C GLY A 67 30.71 7.08 -5.28
N VAL A 68 30.43 5.81 -5.55
CA VAL A 68 31.35 4.71 -5.28
C VAL A 68 32.63 4.87 -6.11
N ILE A 69 32.51 5.11 -7.42
CA ILE A 69 33.66 5.27 -8.32
C ILE A 69 34.54 6.45 -7.89
N VAL A 70 33.96 7.63 -7.68
CA VAL A 70 34.69 8.85 -7.27
C VAL A 70 35.41 8.64 -5.94
N GLY A 71 34.75 7.97 -5.00
CA GLY A 71 35.33 7.68 -3.69
C GLY A 71 36.51 6.70 -3.75
N PHE A 72 36.48 5.70 -4.64
CA PHE A 72 37.63 4.82 -4.86
C PHE A 72 38.82 5.55 -5.49
N VAL A 73 38.58 6.53 -6.36
CA VAL A 73 39.62 7.31 -7.05
C VAL A 73 40.37 8.25 -6.10
N HIS A 74 39.68 8.98 -5.21
CA HIS A 74 40.32 9.96 -4.32
C HIS A 74 40.98 9.33 -3.08
N GLY A 75 40.48 8.18 -2.62
CA GLY A 75 41.04 7.55 -1.42
C GLY A 75 40.31 6.28 -1.03
N TRP A 76 40.82 5.14 -1.52
CA TRP A 76 40.28 3.79 -1.26
C TRP A 76 40.16 3.43 0.24
N LYS A 77 41.00 4.00 1.11
CA LYS A 77 40.95 3.75 2.57
C LYS A 77 39.75 4.41 3.25
N LEU A 78 39.40 5.65 2.90
CA LEU A 78 38.27 6.37 3.50
C LEU A 78 36.93 5.80 3.01
N THR A 79 36.87 5.40 1.74
CA THR A 79 35.67 4.77 1.17
C THR A 79 35.36 3.41 1.77
N LEU A 80 36.36 2.58 2.05
CA LEU A 80 36.15 1.29 2.74
C LEU A 80 35.50 1.45 4.12
N VAL A 81 35.88 2.49 4.87
CA VAL A 81 35.29 2.77 6.19
C VAL A 81 33.81 3.16 6.05
N ILE A 82 33.48 4.07 5.15
CA ILE A 82 32.10 4.51 4.91
C ILE A 82 31.24 3.37 4.36
N LEU A 83 31.79 2.57 3.45
CA LEU A 83 31.13 1.42 2.86
C LEU A 83 30.85 0.32 3.90
N SER A 84 31.66 0.20 4.95
CA SER A 84 31.44 -0.75 6.05
C SER A 84 30.34 -0.29 7.02
N ILE A 85 30.21 1.02 7.24
CA ILE A 85 29.16 1.59 8.10
C ILE A 85 27.78 1.60 7.40
N SER A 86 27.76 1.79 6.07
CA SER A 86 26.54 1.79 5.26
C SER A 86 25.61 0.56 5.45
N PRO A 87 26.09 -0.70 5.37
CA PRO A 87 25.24 -1.87 5.59
C PRO A 87 24.75 -1.99 7.03
N LEU A 88 25.51 -1.50 8.02
CA LEU A 88 25.07 -1.49 9.41
C LEU A 88 23.85 -0.57 9.59
N LEU A 89 23.91 0.65 9.03
CA LEU A 89 22.79 1.59 9.03
C LEU A 89 21.59 1.05 8.24
N ALA A 90 21.84 0.46 7.07
CA ALA A 90 20.81 -0.16 6.25
C ALA A 90 20.10 -1.30 6.99
N LEU A 91 20.86 -2.15 7.70
CA LEU A 91 20.30 -3.25 8.50
C LEU A 91 19.40 -2.72 9.63
N CYS A 92 19.85 -1.71 10.37
CA CYS A 92 19.04 -1.05 11.40
C CYS A 92 17.74 -0.48 10.82
N ALA A 93 17.82 0.20 9.67
CA ALA A 93 16.65 0.75 8.99
C ALA A 93 15.67 -0.34 8.52
N VAL A 94 16.18 -1.47 7.99
CA VAL A 94 15.35 -2.62 7.57
C VAL A 94 14.66 -3.26 8.77
N ILE A 95 15.35 -3.41 9.90
CA ILE A 95 14.74 -3.95 11.13
C ILE A 95 13.62 -3.03 11.61
N MET A 96 13.90 -1.72 11.73
CA MET A 96 12.91 -0.71 12.10
C MET A 96 11.68 -0.74 11.19
N THR A 97 11.88 -0.70 9.87
CA THR A 97 10.77 -0.72 8.89
C THR A 97 9.97 -2.02 8.95
N LYS A 98 10.61 -3.18 9.16
CA LYS A 98 9.88 -4.44 9.36
C LYS A 98 9.09 -4.49 10.67
N LEU A 99 9.63 -3.93 11.74
CA LEU A 99 8.92 -3.84 13.03
C LEU A 99 7.70 -2.94 12.91
N VAL A 100 7.87 -1.73 12.35
CA VAL A 100 6.79 -0.78 12.11
C VAL A 100 5.75 -1.38 11.15
N GLY A 101 6.18 -2.01 10.07
CA GLY A 101 5.26 -2.66 9.12
C GLY A 101 4.45 -3.79 9.74
N LYS A 102 5.06 -4.61 10.62
CA LYS A 102 4.35 -5.65 11.37
C LYS A 102 3.36 -5.07 12.39
N ALA A 103 3.75 -4.00 13.09
CA ALA A 103 2.87 -3.31 14.03
C ALA A 103 1.66 -2.72 13.31
N SER A 104 1.88 -1.96 12.23
CA SER A 104 0.83 -1.37 11.40
C SER A 104 -0.11 -2.42 10.81
N GLY A 105 0.42 -3.56 10.34
CA GLY A 105 -0.41 -4.67 9.85
C GLY A 105 -1.28 -5.32 10.93
N ALA A 106 -0.79 -5.40 12.18
CA ALA A 106 -1.55 -5.92 13.31
C ALA A 106 -2.64 -4.93 13.76
N GLU A 107 -2.33 -3.65 13.77
CA GLU A 107 -3.29 -2.56 14.04
C GLU A 107 -4.43 -2.58 13.02
N LEU A 108 -4.09 -2.63 11.72
CA LEU A 108 -5.08 -2.64 10.64
C LEU A 108 -6.04 -3.84 10.76
N LYS A 109 -5.54 -5.02 11.13
CA LYS A 109 -6.39 -6.20 11.40
C LYS A 109 -7.34 -6.00 12.57
N ALA A 110 -6.89 -5.32 13.63
CA ALA A 110 -7.73 -5.06 14.79
C ALA A 110 -8.81 -4.02 14.47
N TYR A 111 -8.47 -2.96 13.72
CA TYR A 111 -9.43 -1.98 13.21
C TYR A 111 -10.43 -2.61 12.23
N ALA A 112 -10.00 -3.50 11.35
CA ALA A 112 -10.89 -4.22 10.43
C ALA A 112 -11.95 -5.03 11.20
N LYS A 113 -11.58 -5.66 12.32
CA LYS A 113 -12.54 -6.39 13.16
C LYS A 113 -13.56 -5.49 13.84
N ALA A 114 -13.15 -4.31 14.31
CA ALA A 114 -14.07 -3.31 14.85
C ALA A 114 -15.00 -2.76 13.76
N GLY A 115 -14.46 -2.48 12.56
CA GLY A 115 -15.22 -2.06 11.39
C GLY A 115 -16.30 -3.07 10.97
N ALA A 116 -15.96 -4.36 10.93
CA ALA A 116 -16.92 -5.42 10.61
C ALA A 116 -18.09 -5.49 11.62
N ILE A 117 -17.82 -5.26 12.91
CA ILE A 117 -18.87 -5.21 13.94
C ILE A 117 -19.78 -4.00 13.73
N ALA A 118 -19.20 -2.83 13.43
CA ALA A 118 -19.98 -1.63 13.13
C ALA A 118 -20.86 -1.85 11.88
N GLU A 119 -20.32 -2.47 10.84
CA GLU A 119 -21.04 -2.79 9.61
C GLU A 119 -22.22 -3.75 9.87
N GLU A 120 -22.01 -4.80 10.69
CA GLU A 120 -23.08 -5.73 11.10
C GLU A 120 -24.20 -5.03 11.87
N VAL A 121 -23.84 -4.20 12.85
CA VAL A 121 -24.82 -3.48 13.70
C VAL A 121 -25.60 -2.44 12.89
N LEU A 122 -24.93 -1.70 12.00
CA LEU A 122 -25.58 -0.72 11.14
C LEU A 122 -26.47 -1.38 10.08
N GLY A 123 -26.04 -2.51 9.52
CA GLY A 123 -26.84 -3.30 8.59
C GLY A 123 -28.12 -3.87 9.23
N ALA A 124 -28.05 -4.25 10.50
CA ALA A 124 -29.17 -4.80 11.27
C ALA A 124 -29.81 -3.81 12.26
N ILE A 125 -29.68 -2.50 12.03
CA ILE A 125 -30.04 -1.45 13.01
C ILE A 125 -31.49 -1.55 13.51
N ARG A 126 -32.43 -1.93 12.62
CA ARG A 126 -33.84 -2.12 12.97
C ARG A 126 -34.03 -3.26 13.98
N THR A 127 -33.27 -4.34 13.84
CA THR A 127 -33.30 -5.48 14.76
C THR A 127 -32.70 -5.11 16.10
N VAL A 128 -31.58 -4.38 16.10
CA VAL A 128 -30.91 -3.94 17.34
C VAL A 128 -31.82 -3.02 18.14
N LEU A 129 -32.50 -2.07 17.49
CA LEU A 129 -33.49 -1.19 18.12
C LEU A 129 -34.73 -1.96 18.62
N ALA A 130 -35.24 -2.90 17.82
CA ALA A 130 -36.43 -3.69 18.18
C ALA A 130 -36.22 -4.57 19.42
N PHE A 131 -34.99 -5.02 19.68
CA PHE A 131 -34.63 -5.83 20.85
C PHE A 131 -33.91 -5.03 21.95
N GLY A 132 -33.77 -3.70 21.81
CA GLY A 132 -33.07 -2.85 22.80
C GLY A 132 -31.59 -3.21 23.02
N GLY A 133 -30.93 -3.74 21.99
CA GLY A 133 -29.57 -4.31 22.07
C GLY A 133 -28.42 -3.30 21.99
N GLU A 134 -28.71 -1.99 21.98
CA GLU A 134 -27.75 -0.91 21.72
C GLU A 134 -26.57 -0.93 22.69
N GLU A 135 -26.83 -1.07 23.99
CA GLU A 135 -25.79 -1.06 25.02
C GLU A 135 -24.87 -2.30 24.93
N LYS A 136 -25.42 -3.43 24.51
CA LYS A 136 -24.68 -4.69 24.31
C LYS A 136 -23.72 -4.58 23.13
N GLU A 137 -24.18 -4.01 22.03
CA GLU A 137 -23.37 -3.82 20.82
C GLU A 137 -22.31 -2.72 20.99
N CYS A 138 -22.62 -1.64 21.73
CA CYS A 138 -21.62 -0.65 22.16
C CYS A 138 -20.48 -1.28 22.98
N LYS A 139 -20.81 -2.08 24.00
CA LYS A 139 -19.80 -2.81 24.79
C LYS A 139 -18.98 -3.78 23.92
N ARG A 140 -19.61 -4.41 22.92
CA ARG A 140 -18.94 -5.31 21.97
C ARG A 140 -17.93 -4.55 21.09
N TYR A 141 -18.29 -3.36 20.63
CA TYR A 141 -17.42 -2.48 19.85
C TYR A 141 -16.26 -1.94 20.68
N GLU A 142 -16.53 -1.40 21.88
CA GLU A 142 -15.51 -0.90 22.81
C GLU A 142 -14.47 -1.96 23.18
N ARG A 143 -14.90 -3.20 23.44
CA ARG A 143 -13.99 -4.31 23.75
C ARG A 143 -13.01 -4.60 22.60
N ASN A 144 -13.46 -4.51 21.36
CA ASN A 144 -12.59 -4.72 20.20
C ASN A 144 -11.69 -3.52 19.91
N LEU A 145 -12.15 -2.30 20.20
CA LEU A 145 -11.34 -1.08 20.15
C LEU A 145 -10.23 -1.07 21.21
N LEU A 146 -10.52 -1.49 22.44
CA LEU A 146 -9.54 -1.66 23.50
C LEU A 146 -8.52 -2.75 23.15
N ALA A 147 -8.95 -3.84 22.53
CA ALA A 147 -8.05 -4.88 22.00
C ALA A 147 -7.16 -4.36 20.86
N ALA A 148 -7.65 -3.44 20.02
CA ALA A 148 -6.85 -2.76 19.01
C ALA A 148 -5.83 -1.81 19.64
N ARG A 149 -6.25 -0.98 20.59
CA ARG A 149 -5.40 0.00 21.29
C ARG A 149 -4.30 -0.67 22.13
N THR A 150 -4.61 -1.76 22.81
CA THR A 150 -3.63 -2.53 23.60
C THR A 150 -2.63 -3.27 22.72
N ARG A 151 -3.01 -3.72 21.52
CA ARG A 151 -2.06 -4.29 20.54
C ARG A 151 -1.17 -3.24 19.89
N ALA A 152 -1.70 -2.04 19.63
CA ALA A 152 -0.93 -0.88 19.20
C ALA A 152 0.08 -0.44 20.28
N SER A 153 -0.36 -0.41 21.55
CA SER A 153 0.45 0.00 22.69
C SER A 153 1.39 -1.11 23.23
N GLY A 154 1.20 -2.37 22.84
CA GLY A 154 1.73 -3.56 23.53
C GLY A 154 3.09 -4.06 23.06
N ARG A 155 3.93 -3.22 22.46
CA ARG A 155 5.34 -3.56 22.16
C ARG A 155 6.25 -2.34 22.02
N ALA A 156 5.94 -1.26 22.74
CA ALA A 156 6.80 -0.08 22.83
C ALA A 156 7.83 -0.15 23.97
N LEU A 157 7.80 -1.18 24.82
CA LEU A 157 8.83 -1.51 25.80
C LEU A 157 8.98 -3.03 25.93
#